data_AF-A0A3P1UXS5-F1
#
_entry.id   AF-A0A3P1UXS5-F1
#
_cell.length_a   1.000
_cell.length_b   1.000
_cell.length_c   1.000
_cell.angle_alpha   90.00
_cell.angle_beta   90.00
_cell.angle_gamma   90.00
#
_symmetry.space_group_name_H-M   'P 1'
#
loop_
_entity.id
_entity.type
_entity.pdbx_description
1 polymer ?
#
loop_
_entity_poly.entity_id
_entity_poly.type
_entity_poly.pdbx_seq_one_letter_code
_entity_poly.pdbx_strand_id
1 'polypeptide(L)'
;MYFMAVIMFLLGFLFVSLGRISSDNTKDINAFFADNRNIQETKGSLQVIEIRSTRYSFECDCELIFTNQNGKEFSYKETYFSFNSKASFLRKCENKGKVTVTIIYDKSLPSKHFVKELKPLEVNKNSRVGYTIIGVLFILLGFFIVAINFK
;
A
#
# COMPACT_ATOMS: atom_id res chain seq x y z
N MET A 1 25.15 -24.92 4.45
CA MET A 1 23.71 -25.20 4.63
C MET A 1 23.09 -24.38 5.77
N TYR A 2 23.74 -24.26 6.93
CA TYR A 2 23.30 -23.35 8.01
C TYR A 2 23.17 -21.88 7.60
N PHE A 3 24.07 -21.39 6.74
CA PHE A 3 23.97 -20.05 6.14
C PHE A 3 22.65 -19.85 5.38
N MET A 4 22.19 -20.85 4.62
CA MET A 4 20.90 -20.79 3.91
C MET A 4 19.73 -20.74 4.89
N ALA A 5 19.77 -21.52 5.99
CA ALA A 5 18.74 -21.47 7.02
C ALA A 5 18.65 -20.08 7.68
N VAL A 6 19.79 -19.45 7.97
CA VAL A 6 19.83 -18.07 8.49
C VAL A 6 19.17 -17.09 7.52
N ILE A 7 19.48 -17.18 6.21
CA ILE A 7 18.82 -16.34 5.19
C ILE A 7 17.30 -16.57 5.19
N MET A 8 16.84 -17.83 5.27
CA MET A 8 15.41 -18.13 5.31
C MET A 8 14.72 -17.51 6.53
N PHE A 9 15.33 -17.59 7.71
CA PHE A 9 14.78 -16.95 8.91
C PHE A 9 14.73 -15.42 8.76
N LEU A 10 15.79 -14.79 8.24
CA LEU A 10 15.82 -13.35 8.02
C LEU A 10 14.72 -12.89 7.05
N LEU A 11 14.55 -13.59 5.93
CA LEU A 11 13.46 -13.33 4.97
C LEU A 11 12.09 -13.56 5.63
N GLY A 12 11.96 -14.62 6.41
CA GLY A 12 10.74 -14.93 7.14
C GLY A 12 10.32 -13.81 8.09
N PHE A 13 11.23 -13.34 8.94
CA PHE A 13 10.98 -12.22 9.85
C PHE A 13 10.71 -10.91 9.10
N LEU A 14 11.40 -10.66 8.00
CA LEU A 14 11.16 -9.49 7.14
C LEU A 14 9.72 -9.49 6.61
N PHE A 15 9.26 -10.61 6.02
CA PHE A 15 7.91 -10.70 5.47
C PHE A 15 6.83 -10.62 6.56
N VAL A 16 7.02 -11.25 7.72
CA VAL A 16 6.09 -11.08 8.86
C VAL A 16 6.01 -9.60 9.28
N SER A 17 7.13 -8.88 9.27
CA SER A 17 7.16 -7.45 9.62
C SER A 17 6.42 -6.59 8.60
N LEU A 18 6.56 -6.87 7.30
CA LEU A 18 5.76 -6.22 6.25
C LEU A 18 4.26 -6.49 6.43
N GLY A 19 3.89 -7.72 6.80
CA GLY A 19 2.50 -8.07 7.13
C GLY A 19 1.95 -7.27 8.31
N ARG A 20 2.77 -6.99 9.33
CA ARG A 20 2.39 -6.12 10.46
C ARG A 20 2.19 -4.67 10.03
N ILE A 21 3.09 -4.11 9.21
CA ILE A 21 2.94 -2.75 8.65
C ILE A 21 1.61 -2.61 7.90
N SER A 22 1.27 -3.57 7.03
CA SER A 22 -0.03 -3.57 6.34
C SER A 22 -1.22 -3.68 7.32
N SER A 23 -1.05 -4.39 8.45
CA SER A 23 -2.07 -4.44 9.49
C SER A 23 -2.25 -3.10 10.20
N ASP A 24 -1.19 -2.36 10.47
CA ASP A 24 -1.27 -1.06 11.14
C ASP A 24 -1.86 0.00 10.20
N ASN A 25 -1.45 0.01 8.93
CA ASN A 25 -2.10 0.81 7.88
C ASN A 25 -3.62 0.55 7.81
N THR A 26 -4.04 -0.72 7.91
CA THR A 26 -5.47 -1.08 7.93
C THR A 26 -6.20 -0.47 9.12
N LYS A 27 -5.56 -0.44 10.30
CA LYS A 27 -6.14 0.19 11.51
C LYS A 27 -6.24 1.69 11.32
N ASP A 28 -5.20 2.34 10.81
CA ASP A 28 -5.17 3.79 10.59
C ASP A 28 -6.22 4.24 9.58
N ILE A 29 -6.40 3.49 8.50
CA ILE A 29 -7.44 3.73 7.50
C ILE A 29 -8.83 3.57 8.14
N ASN A 30 -9.06 2.51 8.92
CA ASN A 30 -10.35 2.32 9.60
C ASN A 30 -10.62 3.41 10.65
N ALA A 31 -9.60 3.83 11.40
CA ALA A 31 -9.71 4.92 12.37
C ALA A 31 -10.04 6.24 11.67
N PHE A 32 -9.43 6.51 10.51
CA PHE A 32 -9.80 7.63 9.66
C PHE A 32 -11.28 7.56 9.26
N PHE A 33 -11.75 6.40 8.77
CA PHE A 33 -13.15 6.23 8.36
C PHE A 33 -14.17 6.26 9.52
N ALA A 34 -13.73 6.02 10.75
CA ALA A 34 -14.58 6.10 11.94
C ALA A 34 -14.94 7.55 12.31
N ASP A 35 -14.09 8.54 11.98
CA ASP A 35 -14.37 9.96 12.21
C ASP A 35 -15.29 10.54 11.12
N ASN A 36 -16.54 10.07 11.10
CA ASN A 36 -17.52 10.44 10.08
C ASN A 36 -17.85 11.95 10.04
N ARG A 37 -17.52 12.72 11.07
CA ARG A 37 -17.84 14.16 11.17
C ARG A 37 -16.88 15.01 10.36
N ASN A 38 -15.62 14.59 10.25
CA ASN A 38 -14.57 15.36 9.57
C ASN A 38 -14.28 14.88 8.16
N ILE A 39 -14.80 13.72 7.75
CA ILE A 39 -14.58 13.19 6.41
C ILE A 39 -15.46 13.88 5.37
N GLN A 40 -14.89 14.10 4.18
CA GLN A 40 -15.65 14.52 3.01
C GLN A 40 -15.17 13.80 1.76
N GLU A 41 -16.11 13.55 0.83
CA GLU A 41 -15.84 12.98 -0.48
C GLU A 41 -15.93 14.10 -1.54
N THR A 42 -14.97 14.14 -2.45
CA THR A 42 -14.95 15.06 -3.59
C THR A 42 -14.39 14.39 -4.83
N LYS A 43 -14.60 15.00 -5.99
CA LYS A 43 -13.91 14.61 -7.22
C LYS A 43 -12.60 15.38 -7.33
N GLY A 44 -11.58 14.70 -7.82
CA GLY A 44 -10.31 15.32 -8.17
C GLY A 44 -9.69 14.65 -9.38
N SER A 45 -8.44 14.99 -9.64
CA SER A 45 -7.64 14.48 -10.74
C SER A 45 -6.42 13.77 -10.20
N LEU A 46 -6.16 12.57 -10.72
CA LEU A 46 -4.92 11.84 -10.51
C LEU A 46 -4.16 11.79 -11.84
N GLN A 47 -2.92 12.23 -11.84
CA GLN A 47 -2.03 12.13 -12.99
C GLN A 47 -0.84 11.25 -12.63
N VAL A 48 -0.63 10.19 -13.39
CA VAL A 48 0.58 9.37 -13.30
C VAL A 48 1.73 10.16 -13.93
N ILE A 49 2.80 10.37 -13.16
CA ILE A 49 4.03 11.04 -13.60
C ILE A 49 5.01 9.99 -14.11
N GLU A 50 5.31 9.00 -13.28
CA GLU A 50 6.29 7.95 -13.56
C GLU A 50 5.82 6.62 -12.97
N ILE A 51 6.07 5.53 -13.70
CA ILE A 51 5.92 4.18 -13.18
C ILE A 51 7.29 3.50 -13.17
N ARG A 52 7.72 3.08 -11.98
CA ARG A 52 8.93 2.30 -11.74
C ARG A 52 8.51 0.88 -11.38
N SER A 53 8.50 -0.02 -12.37
CA SER A 53 8.06 -1.40 -12.19
C SER A 53 9.15 -2.40 -12.56
N THR A 54 9.40 -3.38 -11.68
CA THR A 54 10.17 -4.58 -11.98
C THR A 54 9.25 -5.80 -11.98
N ARG A 55 9.81 -7.01 -12.15
CA ARG A 55 9.08 -8.27 -11.94
C ARG A 55 8.54 -8.39 -10.50
N TYR A 56 9.21 -7.79 -9.52
CA TYR A 56 8.93 -7.98 -8.09
C TYR A 56 8.43 -6.72 -7.37
N SER A 57 8.58 -5.54 -7.99
CA SER A 57 8.22 -4.26 -7.39
C SER A 57 7.40 -3.40 -8.35
N PHE A 58 6.59 -2.53 -7.76
CA PHE A 58 5.85 -1.49 -8.44
C PHE A 58 5.83 -0.25 -7.55
N GLU A 59 6.34 0.84 -8.10
CA GLU A 59 6.25 2.21 -7.60
C GLU A 59 5.62 3.07 -8.69
N CYS A 60 4.81 4.03 -8.27
CA CYS A 60 4.16 4.95 -9.18
C CYS A 60 4.06 6.33 -8.52
N ASP A 61 4.76 7.29 -9.11
CA ASP A 61 4.68 8.68 -8.69
C ASP A 61 3.50 9.33 -9.40
N CYS A 62 2.65 9.98 -8.61
CA CYS A 62 1.44 10.63 -9.07
C CYS A 62 1.34 12.06 -8.54
N GLU A 63 0.66 12.91 -9.29
CA GLU A 63 0.12 14.17 -8.79
C GLU A 63 -1.39 14.01 -8.58
N LEU A 64 -1.85 14.27 -7.36
CA LEU A 64 -3.25 14.31 -6.99
C LEU A 64 -3.68 15.77 -6.79
N ILE A 65 -4.75 16.18 -7.47
CA ILE A 65 -5.30 17.52 -7.37
C ILE A 65 -6.78 17.44 -7.02
N PHE A 66 -7.23 18.20 -6.02
CA PHE A 66 -8.65 18.32 -5.71
C PHE A 66 -9.02 19.62 -5.03
N THR A 67 -10.29 19.95 -5.12
CA THR A 67 -10.86 21.15 -4.50
C THR A 67 -11.75 20.76 -3.34
N ASN A 68 -11.56 21.43 -2.21
CA ASN A 68 -12.41 21.23 -1.04
C ASN A 68 -13.77 21.95 -1.18
N GLN A 69 -14.65 21.75 -0.20
CA GLN A 69 -15.97 22.39 -0.16
C GLN A 69 -15.94 23.93 -0.13
N ASN A 70 -14.81 24.54 0.24
CA ASN A 70 -14.63 26.00 0.28
C ASN A 70 -14.05 26.56 -1.03
N GLY A 71 -13.90 25.73 -2.07
CA GLY A 71 -13.31 26.14 -3.35
C GLY A 71 -11.77 26.23 -3.33
N LYS A 72 -11.10 25.82 -2.25
CA LYS A 72 -9.63 25.79 -2.17
C LYS A 72 -9.09 24.54 -2.83
N GLU A 73 -8.19 24.71 -3.79
CA GLU A 73 -7.46 23.63 -4.46
C GLU A 73 -6.27 23.16 -3.61
N PHE A 74 -6.02 21.85 -3.66
CA PHE A 74 -4.87 21.17 -3.08
C PHE A 74 -4.20 20.34 -4.18
N SER A 75 -2.86 20.35 -4.20
CA SER A 75 -2.04 19.46 -5.03
C SER A 75 -1.04 18.73 -4.16
N TYR A 76 -0.98 17.40 -4.31
CA TYR A 76 -0.08 16.51 -3.60
C TYR A 76 0.68 15.64 -4.59
N LYS A 77 2.00 15.57 -4.42
CA LYS A 77 2.83 14.58 -5.11
C LYS A 77 2.99 13.38 -4.19
N GLU A 78 2.55 12.21 -4.64
CA GLU A 78 2.52 10.99 -3.85
C GLU A 78 3.14 9.83 -4.61
N THR A 79 3.76 8.91 -3.86
CA THR A 79 4.29 7.66 -4.40
C THR A 79 3.44 6.49 -3.91
N TYR A 80 2.86 5.75 -4.85
CA TYR A 80 2.05 4.56 -4.59
C TYR A 80 2.84 3.28 -4.87
N PHE A 81 2.63 2.27 -4.03
CA PHE A 81 3.27 0.96 -4.10
C PHE A 81 2.24 -0.15 -4.34
N SER A 82 2.68 -1.29 -4.90
CA SER A 82 1.79 -2.46 -5.07
C SER A 82 1.20 -3.00 -3.77
N PHE A 83 1.86 -2.78 -2.64
CA PHE A 83 1.42 -3.29 -1.34
C PHE A 83 0.49 -2.34 -0.57
N ASN A 84 0.33 -1.08 -1.03
CA ASN A 84 -0.56 -0.12 -0.39
C ASN A 84 -1.68 0.39 -1.32
N SER A 85 -1.54 0.15 -2.62
CA SER A 85 -2.42 0.69 -3.65
C SER A 85 -2.65 -0.29 -4.80
N LYS A 86 -3.79 -0.15 -5.46
CA LYS A 86 -4.14 -1.01 -6.60
C LYS A 86 -3.33 -0.65 -7.85
N ALA A 87 -2.16 -1.27 -8.01
CA ALA A 87 -1.26 -1.07 -9.14
C ALA A 87 -1.94 -1.22 -10.51
N SER A 88 -2.92 -2.13 -10.64
CA SER A 88 -3.67 -2.30 -11.89
C SER A 88 -4.50 -1.08 -12.29
N PHE A 89 -4.95 -0.27 -11.32
CA PHE A 89 -5.64 0.99 -11.61
C PHE A 89 -4.63 2.02 -12.12
N LEU A 90 -3.50 2.17 -11.43
CA LEU A 90 -2.44 3.11 -11.80
C LEU A 90 -1.87 2.84 -13.20
N ARG A 91 -1.61 1.56 -13.54
CA ARG A 91 -1.22 1.17 -14.91
C ARG A 91 -2.27 1.53 -15.96
N LYS A 92 -3.56 1.53 -15.63
CA LYS A 92 -4.62 1.97 -16.55
C LYS A 92 -4.67 3.49 -16.72
N CYS A 93 -4.05 4.25 -15.82
CA CYS A 93 -3.95 5.71 -15.87
C CYS A 93 -2.68 6.19 -16.57
N GLU A 94 -1.70 5.30 -16.78
CA GLU A 94 -0.47 5.59 -17.52
C GLU A 94 -0.80 6.20 -18.90
N ASN A 95 -0.12 7.31 -19.23
CA ASN A 95 -0.29 8.06 -20.48
C ASN A 95 -1.72 8.61 -20.75
N LYS A 96 -2.60 8.66 -19.74
CA LYS A 96 -3.95 9.25 -19.88
C LYS A 96 -4.06 10.70 -19.42
N GLY A 97 -2.96 11.30 -18.99
CA GLY A 97 -2.97 12.64 -18.38
C GLY A 97 -3.74 12.64 -17.06
N LYS A 98 -4.59 13.66 -16.84
CA LYS A 98 -5.40 13.80 -15.63
C LYS A 98 -6.63 12.90 -15.70
N VAL A 99 -6.68 11.88 -14.85
CA VAL A 99 -7.82 10.96 -14.73
C VAL A 99 -8.67 11.39 -13.54
N THR A 100 -10.00 11.51 -13.73
CA THR A 100 -10.91 11.83 -12.64
C THR A 100 -10.97 10.68 -11.63
N VAL A 101 -10.78 11.00 -10.36
CA VAL A 101 -10.83 10.06 -9.24
C VAL A 101 -11.70 10.60 -8.11
N THR A 102 -12.07 9.71 -7.20
CA THR A 102 -12.85 10.03 -6.02
C THR A 102 -11.93 10.08 -4.81
N ILE A 103 -11.92 11.22 -4.13
CA ILE A 103 -11.00 11.49 -3.03
C ILE A 103 -11.81 11.63 -1.76
N ILE A 104 -11.35 10.94 -0.73
CA ILE A 104 -11.91 11.05 0.60
C ILE A 104 -10.85 11.70 1.48
N TYR A 105 -11.16 12.83 2.10
CA TYR A 105 -10.20 13.64 2.84
C TYR A 105 -10.75 14.14 4.17
N ASP A 106 -9.86 14.49 5.09
CA ASP A 106 -10.20 15.17 6.35
C ASP A 106 -10.40 16.67 6.11
N LYS A 107 -11.56 17.22 6.47
CA LYS A 107 -11.89 18.64 6.33
C LYS A 107 -10.93 19.57 7.10
N SER A 108 -10.49 19.13 8.27
CA SER A 108 -9.56 19.88 9.13
C SER A 108 -8.11 19.75 8.68
N LEU A 109 -7.77 18.60 8.07
CA LEU A 109 -6.43 18.29 7.58
C LEU A 109 -6.46 17.62 6.19
N PRO A 110 -6.66 18.39 5.09
CA PRO A 110 -6.81 17.81 3.74
C PRO A 110 -5.61 17.01 3.23
N SER A 111 -4.44 17.17 3.83
CA SER A 111 -3.28 16.32 3.54
C SER A 111 -3.49 14.87 3.97
N LYS A 112 -4.42 14.58 4.88
CA LYS A 112 -4.87 13.23 5.21
C LYS A 112 -6.02 12.84 4.28
N HIS A 113 -5.70 12.06 3.25
CA HIS A 113 -6.65 11.73 2.19
C HIS A 113 -6.39 10.34 1.58
N PHE A 114 -7.38 9.84 0.84
CA PHE A 114 -7.32 8.57 0.13
C PHE A 114 -8.00 8.65 -1.23
N VAL A 115 -7.41 8.01 -2.23
CA VAL A 115 -8.05 7.78 -3.53
C VAL A 115 -8.84 6.47 -3.49
N LYS A 116 -10.16 6.56 -3.66
CA LYS A 116 -11.09 5.45 -3.49
C LYS A 116 -10.82 4.32 -4.48
N GLU A 117 -10.50 4.66 -5.73
CA GLU A 117 -10.22 3.72 -6.81
C GLU A 117 -8.94 2.89 -6.58
N LEU A 118 -8.00 3.39 -5.76
CA LEU A 118 -6.81 2.64 -5.35
C LEU A 118 -7.09 1.57 -4.31
N LYS A 119 -8.28 1.57 -3.72
CA LYS A 119 -8.75 0.59 -2.73
C LYS A 119 -7.71 0.27 -1.63
N PRO A 120 -7.17 1.28 -0.94
CA PRO A 120 -6.05 1.08 -0.01
C PRO A 120 -6.37 0.09 1.12
N LEU A 121 -7.62 0.05 1.60
CA LEU A 121 -8.06 -0.90 2.63
C LEU A 121 -8.05 -2.35 2.15
N GLU A 122 -8.53 -2.62 0.93
CA GLU A 122 -8.55 -3.97 0.34
C GLU A 122 -7.11 -4.48 0.13
N VAL A 123 -6.26 -3.62 -0.43
CA VAL A 123 -4.85 -3.95 -0.70
C VAL A 123 -4.09 -4.22 0.59
N ASN A 124 -4.19 -3.35 1.61
CA ASN A 124 -3.49 -3.58 2.88
C ASN A 124 -4.00 -4.82 3.64
N LYS A 125 -5.31 -5.14 3.57
CA LYS A 125 -5.84 -6.40 4.14
C LYS A 125 -5.25 -7.63 3.45
N ASN A 126 -5.18 -7.61 2.12
CA ASN A 126 -4.60 -8.71 1.35
C ASN A 126 -3.09 -8.84 1.59
N SER A 127 -2.36 -7.72 1.59
CA SER A 127 -0.91 -7.70 1.86
C SER A 127 -0.59 -8.18 3.27
N ARG A 128 -1.38 -7.82 4.28
CA ARG A 128 -1.25 -8.36 5.64
C ARG A 128 -1.25 -9.89 5.63
N VAL A 129 -2.25 -10.49 4.98
CA VAL A 129 -2.39 -11.94 4.91
C VAL A 129 -1.27 -12.57 4.09
N GLY A 130 -1.04 -12.07 2.87
CA GLY A 130 -0.04 -12.62 1.95
C GLY A 130 1.37 -12.60 2.54
N TYR A 131 1.81 -11.47 3.07
CA TYR A 131 3.15 -11.35 3.65
C TYR A 131 3.31 -12.18 4.92
N THR A 132 2.27 -12.27 5.77
CA THR A 132 2.33 -13.12 6.96
C THR A 132 2.49 -14.59 6.58
N ILE A 133 1.72 -15.08 5.60
CA ILE A 133 1.81 -16.47 5.13
C ILE A 133 3.19 -16.75 4.54
N ILE A 134 3.67 -15.90 3.62
CA ILE A 134 5.00 -16.04 3.01
C ILE A 134 6.09 -16.07 4.09
N GLY A 135 6.02 -15.17 5.07
CA GLY A 135 6.98 -15.11 6.16
C GLY A 135 7.01 -16.38 7.01
N VAL A 136 5.85 -16.91 7.38
CA VAL A 136 5.75 -18.18 8.12
C VAL A 136 6.33 -19.35 7.31
N LEU A 137 6.07 -19.42 6.01
CA LEU A 137 6.63 -20.46 5.13
C LEU A 137 8.17 -20.42 5.10
N PHE A 138 8.76 -19.22 5.01
CA PHE A 138 10.21 -19.05 5.07
C PHE A 138 10.80 -19.51 6.41
N ILE A 139 10.15 -19.19 7.53
CA ILE A 139 10.58 -19.64 8.86
C ILE A 139 10.53 -21.17 8.96
N LEU A 140 9.44 -21.80 8.51
CA LEU A 140 9.30 -23.26 8.50
C LEU A 140 10.36 -23.93 7.62
N LEU A 141 10.65 -23.36 6.45
CA LEU A 141 11.71 -23.86 5.57
C LEU A 141 13.09 -23.73 6.23
N GLY A 142 13.35 -22.65 6.97
CA GLY A 142 14.55 -22.48 7.79
C GLY A 142 14.71 -23.60 8.81
N PHE A 143 13.65 -23.92 9.57
CA PHE A 143 13.65 -25.05 10.50
C PHE A 143 13.88 -26.39 9.80
N PHE A 144 13.22 -26.62 8.66
CA PHE A 144 13.40 -27.84 7.89
C PHE A 144 14.85 -28.03 7.45
N ILE A 145 15.49 -26.98 6.92
CA ILE A 145 16.91 -27.03 6.51
C ILE A 145 17.80 -27.37 7.72
N VAL A 146 17.56 -26.78 8.89
CA VAL A 146 18.33 -27.12 10.09
C VAL A 146 18.14 -28.59 10.46
N ALA A 147 16.88 -29.06 10.55
CA ALA A 147 16.55 -30.41 10.99
C ALA A 147 17.19 -31.51 10.12
N ILE A 148 17.20 -31.35 8.79
CA ILE A 148 17.78 -32.34 7.87
C ILE A 148 19.32 -32.37 7.91
N ASN A 149 19.97 -31.30 8.41
CA ASN A 149 21.44 -31.18 8.49
C ASN A 149 22.01 -31.46 9.88
N PHE A 150 21.13 -31.68 10.86
CA PHE A 150 21.51 -32.19 12.17
C PHE A 150 21.67 -33.71 12.19
N LYS A 151 21.29 -34.39 11.10
CA LYS A 151 21.47 -35.82 10.87
C LYS A 151 22.72 -36.08 10.04
#